data_AF-A0A5C8BEM3-F1
#
_entry.id   AF-A0A5C8BEM3-F1
#
_cell.length_a   1.000
_cell.length_b   1.000
_cell.length_c   1.000
_cell.angle_alpha   90.00
_cell.angle_beta   90.00
_cell.angle_gamma   90.00
#
_symmetry.space_group_name_H-M   'P 1'
#
loop_
_entity.id
_entity.type
_entity.pdbx_description
1 polymer ?
#
loop_
_entity_poly.entity_id
_entity_poly.type
_entity_poly.pdbx_seq_one_letter_code
_entity_poly.pdbx_strand_id
1 'polypeptide(L)'
;MQKTINLLGIIALGSFVAGMFPAVGIYFSILGFILTTVLYAKVDKLGYGTNLLNFTLYQWVVILVPTGILTYLGVERFSQGSNGVTYLIIMLVVALLLFLAFTNYFIAKSLLSLGEQTDSLWFKISGTLTKVGAFTMPILLGMLFVMLAQPFFLLGCILYKPAGEMK
;
A
#
# COMPACT_ATOMS: atom_id res chain seq x y z
N MET A 1 15.01 -17.87 -4.66
CA MET A 1 14.26 -16.67 -4.18
C MET A 1 12.86 -16.59 -4.77
N GLN A 2 12.68 -16.85 -6.07
CA GLN A 2 11.39 -16.86 -6.78
C GLN A 2 10.31 -17.73 -6.11
N LYS A 3 10.56 -19.02 -5.85
CA LYS A 3 9.57 -19.91 -5.18
C LYS A 3 9.03 -19.32 -3.86
N THR A 4 9.86 -18.61 -3.10
CA THR A 4 9.46 -17.93 -1.87
C THR A 4 8.58 -16.71 -2.13
N ILE A 5 8.91 -15.90 -3.15
CA ILE A 5 8.10 -14.74 -3.55
C ILE A 5 6.72 -15.22 -4.05
N ASN A 6 6.68 -16.27 -4.86
CA ASN A 6 5.43 -16.82 -5.39
C ASN A 6 4.55 -17.37 -4.26
N LEU A 7 5.12 -18.17 -3.35
CA LEU A 7 4.39 -18.73 -2.21
C LEU A 7 3.83 -17.61 -1.30
N LEU A 8 4.66 -16.61 -0.97
CA LEU A 8 4.22 -15.47 -0.16
C LEU A 8 3.17 -14.64 -0.89
N GLY A 9 3.26 -14.49 -2.22
CA GLY A 9 2.25 -13.82 -3.04
C GLY A 9 0.90 -14.54 -2.98
N ILE A 10 0.88 -15.87 -3.08
CA ILE A 10 -0.35 -16.68 -2.96
C ILE A 10 -0.97 -16.53 -1.57
N ILE A 11 -0.16 -16.66 -0.51
CA ILE A 11 -0.65 -16.55 0.88
C ILE A 11 -1.16 -15.12 1.14
N ALA A 12 -0.46 -14.10 0.66
CA ALA A 12 -0.87 -12.71 0.80
C ALA A 12 -2.18 -12.42 0.07
N LEU A 13 -2.36 -12.92 -1.16
CA LEU A 13 -3.58 -12.77 -1.93
C LEU A 13 -4.75 -13.49 -1.25
N GLY A 14 -4.53 -14.73 -0.80
CA GLY A 14 -5.52 -15.48 -0.03
C GLY A 14 -5.92 -14.77 1.26
N SER A 15 -4.94 -14.19 1.96
CA SER A 15 -5.18 -13.39 3.17
C SER A 15 -5.95 -12.10 2.87
N PHE A 16 -5.65 -11.44 1.75
CA PHE A 16 -6.37 -10.23 1.32
C PHE A 16 -7.85 -10.54 1.03
N VAL A 17 -8.13 -11.64 0.33
CA VAL A 17 -9.51 -12.08 0.05
C VAL A 17 -10.22 -12.53 1.32
N ALA A 18 -9.54 -13.32 2.18
CA ALA A 18 -10.08 -13.72 3.49
C ALA A 18 -10.36 -12.52 4.40
N GLY A 19 -9.59 -11.43 4.24
CA GLY A 19 -9.76 -10.14 4.90
C GLY A 19 -11.12 -9.47 4.63
N MET A 20 -11.80 -9.82 3.53
CA MET A 20 -13.11 -9.26 3.18
C MET A 20 -14.26 -9.86 4.01
N PHE A 21 -14.04 -10.96 4.72
CA PHE A 21 -15.08 -11.62 5.52
C PHE A 21 -15.15 -11.01 6.94
N PRO A 22 -16.30 -10.49 7.39
CA PRO A 22 -16.41 -9.74 8.65
C PRO A 22 -15.93 -10.49 9.91
N ALA A 23 -16.15 -11.81 9.98
CA ALA A 23 -15.85 -12.60 11.19
C ALA A 23 -14.34 -12.79 11.45
N VAL A 24 -13.53 -12.81 10.40
CA VAL A 24 -12.08 -13.06 10.48
C VAL A 24 -11.25 -11.96 9.81
N GLY A 25 -11.92 -10.96 9.27
CA GLY A 25 -11.37 -10.02 8.31
C GLY A 25 -10.23 -9.18 8.84
N ILE A 26 -10.29 -8.79 10.12
CA ILE A 26 -9.22 -8.00 10.77
C ILE A 26 -7.90 -8.79 10.81
N TYR A 27 -7.93 -10.05 11.25
CA TYR A 27 -6.74 -10.87 11.37
C TYR A 27 -6.08 -11.14 10.01
N PHE A 28 -6.89 -11.50 9.01
CA PHE A 28 -6.40 -11.77 7.66
C PHE A 28 -5.96 -10.50 6.91
N SER A 29 -6.59 -9.36 7.17
CA SER A 29 -6.15 -8.07 6.62
C SER A 29 -4.78 -7.67 7.17
N ILE A 30 -4.55 -7.82 8.49
CA ILE A 30 -3.25 -7.58 9.11
C ILE A 30 -2.19 -8.53 8.53
N LEU A 31 -2.52 -9.82 8.41
CA LEU A 31 -1.62 -10.82 7.82
C LEU A 31 -1.26 -10.47 6.37
N GLY A 32 -2.26 -10.15 5.53
CA GLY A 32 -2.06 -9.73 4.15
C GLY A 32 -1.18 -8.49 4.04
N PHE A 33 -1.36 -7.53 4.95
CA PHE A 33 -0.57 -6.29 4.99
C PHE A 33 0.89 -6.53 5.39
N ILE A 34 1.15 -7.39 6.38
CA ILE A 34 2.50 -7.81 6.77
C ILE A 34 3.18 -8.53 5.61
N LEU A 35 2.51 -9.50 4.99
CA LEU A 35 3.07 -10.29 3.90
C LEU A 35 3.38 -9.42 2.67
N THR A 36 2.53 -8.45 2.36
CA THR A 36 2.77 -7.48 1.29
C THR A 36 4.01 -6.63 1.56
N THR A 37 4.22 -6.21 2.81
CA THR A 37 5.43 -5.47 3.23
C THR A 37 6.70 -6.33 3.10
N VAL A 38 6.62 -7.61 3.47
CA VAL A 38 7.72 -8.57 3.28
C VAL A 38 8.00 -8.81 1.79
N LEU A 39 6.97 -8.84 0.94
CA LEU A 39 7.13 -8.94 -0.51
C LEU A 39 7.85 -7.72 -1.07
N TYR A 40 7.48 -6.50 -0.65
CA TYR A 40 8.22 -5.28 -1.03
C TYR A 40 9.69 -5.35 -0.61
N ALA A 41 10.00 -5.81 0.61
CA ALA A 41 11.38 -6.00 1.05
C ALA A 41 12.16 -7.02 0.18
N LYS A 42 11.49 -8.10 -0.24
CA LYS A 42 12.12 -9.11 -1.11
C LYS A 42 12.32 -8.61 -2.53
N VAL A 43 11.39 -7.81 -3.06
CA VAL A 43 11.50 -7.18 -4.37
C VAL A 43 12.61 -6.13 -4.37
N ASP A 44 12.74 -5.31 -3.32
CA ASP A 44 13.84 -4.35 -3.17
C ASP A 44 15.21 -5.05 -3.19
N LYS A 45 15.33 -6.22 -2.54
CA LYS A 45 16.56 -7.03 -2.53
C LYS A 45 16.95 -7.58 -3.90
N LEU A 46 16.02 -7.62 -4.85
CA LEU A 46 16.32 -8.03 -6.22
C LEU A 46 16.93 -6.89 -7.06
N GLY A 47 16.99 -5.67 -6.53
CA GLY A 47 17.61 -4.51 -7.20
C GLY A 47 16.74 -3.82 -8.25
N TYR A 48 15.52 -4.32 -8.50
CA TYR A 48 14.64 -3.83 -9.57
C TYR A 48 13.83 -2.57 -9.22
N GLY A 49 13.75 -2.22 -7.93
CA GLY A 49 13.05 -1.03 -7.44
C GLY A 49 13.67 -0.59 -6.14
N THR A 50 14.18 0.64 -6.08
CA THR A 50 14.78 1.19 -4.86
C THR A 50 13.69 1.62 -3.88
N ASN A 51 13.86 1.26 -2.61
CA ASN A 51 13.17 1.80 -1.44
C ASN A 51 11.65 1.52 -1.30
N LEU A 52 11.06 0.50 -1.97
CA LEU A 52 9.64 0.17 -1.76
C LEU A 52 9.34 -0.10 -0.29
N LEU A 53 10.23 -0.81 0.41
CA LEU A 53 10.12 -1.09 1.84
C LEU A 53 10.11 0.21 2.66
N ASN A 54 11.04 1.13 2.38
CA ASN A 54 11.16 2.38 3.12
C ASN A 54 9.90 3.24 2.94
N PHE A 55 9.41 3.38 1.71
CA PHE A 55 8.17 4.13 1.44
C PHE A 55 6.95 3.46 2.04
N THR A 56 6.88 2.12 2.02
CA THR A 56 5.82 1.38 2.70
C THR A 56 5.88 1.67 4.21
N LEU A 57 7.03 1.54 4.86
CA LEU A 57 7.17 1.84 6.30
C LEU A 57 6.78 3.28 6.65
N TYR A 58 7.10 4.27 5.79
CA TYR A 58 6.63 5.64 5.99
C TYR A 58 5.10 5.74 5.92
N GLN A 59 4.43 4.99 5.04
CA GLN A 59 2.96 4.92 5.02
C GLN A 59 2.40 4.32 6.31
N TRP A 60 3.04 3.28 6.87
CA TRP A 60 2.59 2.67 8.12
C TRP A 60 2.58 3.68 9.27
N VAL A 61 3.67 4.45 9.43
CA VAL A 61 3.77 5.48 10.47
C VAL A 61 2.68 6.53 10.29
N VAL A 62 2.44 6.96 9.05
CA VAL A 62 1.46 8.00 8.73
C VAL A 62 0.02 7.52 8.78
N ILE A 63 -0.27 6.23 8.65
CA ILE A 63 -1.61 5.69 8.87
C ILE A 63 -1.86 5.44 10.36
N LEU A 64 -0.90 4.83 11.07
CA LEU A 64 -1.10 4.41 12.46
C LEU A 64 -1.18 5.58 13.45
N VAL A 65 -0.32 6.60 13.29
CA VAL A 65 -0.29 7.74 14.23
C VAL A 65 -1.62 8.52 14.24
N PRO A 66 -2.19 8.91 13.10
CA PRO A 66 -3.46 9.64 13.07
C PRO A 66 -4.65 8.77 13.45
N THR A 67 -4.72 7.50 13.01
CA THR A 67 -5.79 6.60 13.44
C THR A 67 -5.75 6.41 14.95
N GLY A 68 -4.56 6.23 15.54
CA GLY A 68 -4.38 6.18 16.99
C GLY A 68 -4.82 7.46 17.71
N ILE A 69 -4.47 8.64 17.18
CA ILE A 69 -4.90 9.94 17.74
C ILE A 69 -6.42 10.11 17.64
N LEU A 70 -7.03 9.78 16.51
CA LEU A 70 -8.48 9.88 16.30
C LEU A 70 -9.26 8.91 17.20
N THR A 71 -8.76 7.69 17.40
CA THR A 71 -9.32 6.73 18.35
C THR A 71 -9.14 7.20 19.79
N TYR A 72 -7.97 7.72 20.16
CA TYR A 72 -7.66 8.20 21.52
C TYR A 72 -8.46 9.45 21.91
N LEU A 73 -8.61 10.40 20.99
CA LEU A 73 -9.34 11.65 21.25
C LEU A 73 -10.86 11.44 21.32
N GLY A 74 -11.37 10.30 20.87
CA GLY A 74 -12.79 9.97 20.88
C GLY A 74 -13.59 10.87 19.94
N VAL A 75 -14.28 10.27 18.98
CA VAL A 75 -15.20 10.98 18.06
C VAL A 75 -16.21 11.87 18.83
N GLU A 76 -16.48 11.59 20.10
CA GLU A 76 -17.36 12.37 20.96
C GLU A 76 -16.83 13.77 21.32
N ARG A 77 -15.51 14.00 21.42
CA ARG A 77 -14.95 15.35 21.68
C ARG A 77 -15.00 16.26 20.45
N PHE A 78 -15.17 15.69 19.25
CA PHE A 78 -15.41 16.46 18.02
C PHE A 78 -16.77 17.14 17.98
N SER A 79 -17.75 16.58 18.71
CA SER A 79 -19.11 17.09 18.78
C SER A 79 -19.23 18.35 19.66
N GLN A 80 -18.30 18.58 20.59
CA GLN A 80 -18.41 19.63 21.62
C GLN A 80 -17.80 21.01 21.28
N GLY A 81 -17.70 21.38 20.00
CA GLY A 81 -17.87 22.79 19.61
C GLY A 81 -16.69 23.77 19.74
N SER A 82 -15.43 23.32 19.65
CA SER A 82 -14.30 24.25 19.43
C SER A 82 -13.89 24.30 17.96
N ASN A 83 -14.29 25.36 17.24
CA ASN A 83 -13.96 25.57 15.83
C ASN A 83 -12.44 25.47 15.56
N GLY A 84 -11.60 25.94 16.48
CA GLY A 84 -10.14 25.90 16.34
C GLY A 84 -9.56 24.48 16.33
N VAL A 85 -10.09 23.57 17.17
CA VAL A 85 -9.67 22.17 17.21
C VAL A 85 -10.08 21.43 15.94
N THR A 86 -11.28 21.71 15.42
CA THR A 86 -11.78 21.15 14.16
C THR A 86 -10.91 21.55 12.97
N TYR A 87 -10.53 22.84 12.83
CA TYR A 87 -9.64 23.29 11.75
C TYR A 87 -8.23 22.69 11.84
N LEU A 88 -7.67 22.57 13.04
CA LEU A 88 -6.38 21.91 13.27
C LEU A 88 -6.39 20.46 12.78
N ILE A 89 -7.47 19.73 13.06
CA ILE A 89 -7.61 18.32 12.66
C ILE A 89 -7.83 18.21 11.15
N ILE A 90 -8.61 19.10 10.53
CA ILE A 90 -8.75 19.14 9.07
C ILE A 90 -7.39 19.40 8.42
N MET A 91 -6.61 20.37 8.90
CA MET A 91 -5.26 20.63 8.38
C MET A 91 -4.35 19.41 8.56
N LEU A 92 -4.42 18.73 9.71
CA LEU A 92 -3.68 17.50 9.96
C LEU A 92 -4.08 16.41 8.95
N VAL A 93 -5.38 16.16 8.76
CA VAL A 93 -5.87 15.15 7.79
C VAL A 93 -5.41 15.47 6.37
N VAL A 94 -5.50 16.72 5.93
CA VAL A 94 -5.03 17.13 4.60
C VAL A 94 -3.51 16.93 4.46
N ALA A 95 -2.72 17.31 5.47
CA ALA A 95 -1.27 17.10 5.45
C ALA A 95 -0.90 15.61 5.37
N LEU A 96 -1.64 14.75 6.08
CA LEU A 96 -1.46 13.30 6.04
C LEU A 96 -1.84 12.72 4.69
N LEU A 97 -2.95 13.16 4.08
CA LEU A 97 -3.35 12.75 2.73
C LEU A 97 -2.31 13.17 1.68
N LEU A 98 -1.72 14.36 1.81
CA LEU A 98 -0.62 14.82 0.94
C LEU A 98 0.65 14.00 1.14
N PHE A 99 0.98 13.62 2.38
CA PHE A 99 2.11 12.72 2.63
C PHE A 99 1.86 11.31 2.06
N LEU A 100 0.64 10.81 2.18
CA LEU A 100 0.22 9.55 1.55
C LEU A 100 0.25 9.64 0.03
N ALA A 101 -0.13 10.77 -0.56
CA ALA A 101 0.05 11.02 -1.99
C ALA A 101 1.53 10.92 -2.39
N PHE A 102 2.39 11.62 -1.65
CA PHE A 102 3.83 11.66 -1.91
C PHE A 102 4.46 10.26 -1.83
N THR A 103 4.21 9.52 -0.74
CA THR A 103 4.73 8.15 -0.59
C THR A 103 4.22 7.20 -1.67
N ASN A 104 2.93 7.25 -2.01
CA ASN A 104 2.37 6.43 -3.09
C ASN A 104 2.98 6.77 -4.45
N TYR A 105 3.32 8.04 -4.70
CA TYR A 105 4.00 8.43 -5.95
C TYR A 105 5.36 7.74 -6.10
N PHE A 106 6.15 7.65 -5.03
CA PHE A 106 7.43 6.94 -5.08
C PHE A 106 7.26 5.43 -5.21
N ILE A 107 6.31 4.84 -4.49
CA ILE A 107 5.96 3.41 -4.63
C ILE A 107 5.58 3.11 -6.09
N ALA A 108 4.73 3.96 -6.69
CA ALA A 108 4.32 3.84 -8.07
C ALA A 108 5.51 3.88 -9.04
N LYS A 109 6.44 4.81 -8.85
CA LYS A 109 7.66 4.91 -9.67
C LYS A 109 8.50 3.64 -9.56
N SER A 110 8.69 3.11 -8.36
CA SER A 110 9.43 1.86 -8.14
C SER A 110 8.74 0.65 -8.75
N LEU A 111 7.40 0.57 -8.68
CA LEU A 111 6.61 -0.49 -9.31
C LEU A 111 6.65 -0.45 -10.84
N LEU A 112 6.60 0.75 -11.43
CA LEU A 112 6.74 0.92 -12.88
C LEU A 112 8.14 0.50 -13.36
N SER A 113 9.18 0.94 -12.66
CA SER A 113 10.57 0.51 -12.91
C SER A 113 10.72 -1.01 -12.82
N LEU A 114 10.14 -1.62 -11.78
CA LEU A 114 10.10 -3.08 -11.64
C LEU A 114 9.39 -3.74 -12.82
N GLY A 115 8.24 -3.22 -13.23
CA GLY A 115 7.47 -3.73 -14.37
C GLY A 115 8.23 -3.64 -15.70
N GLU A 116 9.00 -2.58 -15.92
CA GLU A 116 9.87 -2.43 -17.08
C GLU A 116 11.03 -3.43 -17.07
N GLN A 117 11.71 -3.59 -15.93
CA GLN A 117 12.89 -4.47 -15.82
C GLN A 117 12.53 -5.96 -15.83
N THR A 118 11.33 -6.32 -15.39
CA THR A 118 10.85 -7.71 -15.32
C THR A 118 9.89 -8.07 -16.46
N ASP A 119 9.61 -7.12 -17.35
CA ASP A 119 8.56 -7.17 -18.38
C ASP A 119 7.19 -7.70 -17.88
N SER A 120 6.85 -7.37 -16.64
CA SER A 120 5.61 -7.82 -16.02
C SER A 120 4.51 -6.77 -16.20
N LEU A 121 3.46 -7.14 -16.94
CA LEU A 121 2.25 -6.32 -17.11
C LEU A 121 1.61 -5.98 -15.75
N TRP A 122 1.60 -6.94 -14.81
CA TRP A 122 0.94 -6.80 -13.52
C TRP A 122 1.59 -5.74 -12.63
N PHE A 123 2.92 -5.66 -12.64
CA PHE A 123 3.64 -4.58 -11.94
C PHE A 123 3.43 -3.22 -12.62
N LYS A 124 3.35 -3.17 -13.96
CA LYS A 124 3.00 -1.94 -14.70
C LYS A 124 1.60 -1.43 -14.36
N ILE A 125 0.61 -2.33 -14.31
CA ILE A 125 -0.78 -2.02 -13.92
C ILE A 125 -0.81 -1.52 -12.47
N SER A 126 -0.19 -2.26 -11.55
CA SER A 126 -0.14 -1.89 -10.14
C SER A 126 0.50 -0.51 -9.96
N GLY A 127 1.68 -0.27 -10.56
CA GLY A 127 2.35 1.03 -10.51
C GLY A 127 1.52 2.17 -11.11
N THR A 128 0.80 1.92 -12.21
CA THR A 128 -0.09 2.92 -12.82
C THR A 128 -1.26 3.28 -11.91
N LEU A 129 -1.91 2.27 -11.32
CA LEU A 129 -3.01 2.48 -10.37
C LEU A 129 -2.52 3.20 -9.10
N THR A 130 -1.37 2.82 -8.55
CA THR A 130 -0.78 3.53 -7.41
C THR A 130 -0.43 4.98 -7.76
N LYS A 131 0.02 5.25 -9.00
CA LYS A 131 0.30 6.62 -9.49
C LYS A 131 -0.97 7.46 -9.57
N VAL A 132 -2.04 6.92 -10.16
CA VAL A 132 -3.37 7.57 -10.20
C VAL A 132 -3.87 7.80 -8.78
N GLY A 133 -3.71 6.81 -7.90
CA GLY A 133 -4.04 6.90 -6.49
C GLY A 133 -3.30 8.03 -5.77
N ALA A 134 -2.01 8.19 -6.03
CA ALA A 134 -1.21 9.28 -5.47
C ALA A 134 -1.77 10.66 -5.85
N PHE A 135 -2.10 10.90 -7.13
CA PHE A 135 -2.63 12.19 -7.57
C PHE A 135 -4.06 12.48 -7.10
N THR A 136 -4.84 11.44 -6.81
CA THR A 136 -6.24 11.56 -6.38
C THR A 136 -6.43 11.39 -4.87
N MET A 137 -5.35 11.21 -4.11
CA MET A 137 -5.39 11.05 -2.65
C MET A 137 -5.98 12.24 -1.88
N PRO A 138 -5.72 13.52 -2.26
CA PRO A 138 -6.26 14.67 -1.54
C PRO A 138 -7.79 14.76 -1.53
N ILE A 139 -8.46 14.08 -2.47
CA ILE A 139 -9.93 14.01 -2.59
C ILE A 139 -10.49 12.65 -2.18
N LEU A 140 -9.73 11.86 -1.40
CA LEU A 140 -10.07 10.52 -0.89
C LEU A 140 -10.29 9.42 -1.93
N LEU A 141 -10.45 9.74 -3.22
CA LEU A 141 -10.53 8.77 -4.31
C LEU A 141 -9.26 7.95 -4.47
N GLY A 142 -8.10 8.49 -4.09
CA GLY A 142 -6.82 7.81 -4.21
C GLY A 142 -6.74 6.48 -3.47
N MET A 143 -7.45 6.37 -2.34
CA MET A 143 -7.47 5.14 -1.54
C MET A 143 -8.07 3.96 -2.31
N LEU A 144 -9.10 4.19 -3.13
CA LEU A 144 -9.70 3.16 -3.98
C LEU A 144 -8.70 2.62 -5.01
N PHE A 145 -7.98 3.51 -5.69
CA PHE A 145 -6.97 3.09 -6.68
C PHE A 145 -5.79 2.36 -6.03
N VAL A 146 -5.34 2.80 -4.85
CA VAL A 146 -4.29 2.12 -4.09
C VAL A 146 -4.75 0.73 -3.63
N MET A 147 -6.00 0.60 -3.15
CA MET A 147 -6.58 -0.71 -2.81
C MET A 147 -6.66 -1.64 -4.02
N LEU A 148 -7.10 -1.14 -5.17
CA LEU A 148 -7.15 -1.92 -6.41
C LEU A 148 -5.76 -2.28 -6.93
N ALA A 149 -4.73 -1.48 -6.66
CA ALA A 149 -3.36 -1.76 -7.08
C ALA A 149 -2.75 -2.99 -6.37
N GLN A 150 -3.18 -3.29 -5.14
CA GLN A 150 -2.64 -4.39 -4.33
C GLN A 150 -2.82 -5.79 -4.95
N PRO A 151 -4.01 -6.23 -5.40
CA PRO A 151 -4.15 -7.54 -6.04
C PRO A 151 -3.28 -7.67 -7.28
N PHE A 152 -3.11 -6.62 -8.08
CA PHE A 152 -2.22 -6.65 -9.25
C PHE A 152 -0.74 -6.76 -8.86
N PHE A 153 -0.31 -6.09 -7.78
CA PHE A 153 1.04 -6.28 -7.24
C PHE A 153 1.27 -7.74 -6.81
N LEU A 154 0.30 -8.32 -6.10
CA LEU A 154 0.38 -9.71 -5.63
C LEU A 154 0.38 -10.70 -6.81
N LEU A 155 -0.44 -10.47 -7.84
CA LEU A 155 -0.39 -11.25 -9.09
C LEU A 155 0.97 -11.13 -9.78
N GLY A 156 1.55 -9.92 -9.82
CA GLY A 156 2.91 -9.71 -10.32
C GLY A 156 3.95 -10.51 -9.54
N CYS A 157 3.83 -10.59 -8.21
CA CYS A 157 4.69 -11.42 -7.36
C CYS A 157 4.48 -12.92 -7.62
N ILE A 158 3.25 -13.39 -7.82
CA ILE A 158 2.93 -14.81 -8.06
C ILE A 158 3.47 -15.26 -9.42
N LEU A 159 3.28 -14.43 -10.43
CA LEU A 159 3.66 -14.71 -11.82
C LEU A 159 5.10 -14.28 -12.13
N TYR A 160 5.83 -13.79 -11.12
CA TYR A 160 7.21 -13.34 -11.28
C TYR A 160 8.09 -14.48 -11.81
N LYS A 161 8.73 -14.20 -12.94
CA LYS A 161 9.83 -14.99 -13.49
C LYS A 161 11.08 -14.12 -13.51
N PRO A 162 12.22 -14.59 -12.98
CA PRO A 162 13.47 -13.84 -13.07
C PRO A 162 13.85 -13.68 -14.53
N ALA A 163 14.29 -12.47 -14.90
CA ALA A 163 14.85 -12.21 -16.22
C ALA A 163 16.05 -13.16 -16.43
N GLY A 164 15.85 -14.17 -17.29
CA GLY A 164 16.83 -15.25 -17.50
C GLY A 164 16.22 -16.60 -17.87
N GLU A 165 14.95 -16.85 -17.52
CA GLU A 165 14.23 -18.08 -17.90
C GLU A 165 13.35 -17.91 -19.16
N MET A 166 13.59 -16.88 -19.97
CA MET A 166 13.11 -16.85 -21.36
C MET A 166 14.14 -17.51 -22.27
N LYS A 167 14.28 -18.83 -22.14
CA LYS A 167 14.78 -19.72 -23.20
C LYS A 167 14.07 -21.06 -23.10
#